data_AF-D6TFP5-F1
#
_entry.id   AF-D6TFP5-F1
#
_cell.length_a   1.000
_cell.length_b   1.000
_cell.length_c   1.000
_cell.angle_alpha   90.00
_cell.angle_beta   90.00
_cell.angle_gamma   90.00
#
_symmetry.space_group_name_H-M   'P 1'
#
loop_
_entity.id
_entity.type
_entity.pdbx_description
1 polymer ?
#
loop_
_entity_poly.entity_id
_entity_poly.type
_entity_poly.pdbx_seq_one_letter_code
_entity_poly.pdbx_strand_id
1 'polypeptide(L)'
;MTKQVNFPSLEELALAHEQSWSRLYDFLRPSVTFFVYMYAVPAWHGQENDLVEDVLQETAIRIYRQIQLAQASDATPILHLESFCKTIARNYCRDLRRKEKRLEHFPEGDYSFEIYILEEVKDDPVEAIFEALFARPVIFASATLIASFPEKQRQALLIDLAQKNDFDALMPSPLEEALSRVNINLRAYRDKQPGEQADKARHSSLVSIAYKRLRNEFFQQYAHLVA
;
A
#
# COMPACT_ATOMS: atom_id res chain seq x y z
N MET A 1 -0.40 -21.10 -15.64
CA MET A 1 -1.45 -20.53 -16.51
C MET A 1 -1.99 -19.29 -15.82
N THR A 2 -1.67 -18.10 -16.33
CA THR A 2 -2.20 -16.84 -15.80
C THR A 2 -3.66 -16.70 -16.24
N LYS A 3 -4.61 -16.73 -15.29
CA LYS A 3 -5.98 -16.29 -15.57
C LYS A 3 -5.92 -14.80 -15.88
N GLN A 4 -6.20 -14.40 -17.13
CA GLN A 4 -6.64 -13.03 -17.40
C GLN A 4 -7.99 -12.85 -16.69
N VAL A 5 -7.99 -12.10 -15.60
CA VAL A 5 -9.23 -11.69 -14.93
C VAL A 5 -9.86 -10.62 -15.81
N ASN A 6 -10.90 -11.00 -16.55
CA ASN A 6 -11.61 -10.09 -17.44
C ASN A 6 -12.43 -9.09 -16.61
N PHE A 7 -11.93 -7.86 -16.47
CA PHE A 7 -12.57 -6.81 -15.67
C PHE A 7 -13.90 -6.35 -16.31
N PRO A 8 -14.99 -6.17 -15.54
CA PRO A 8 -16.29 -5.82 -16.10
C PRO A 8 -16.34 -4.37 -16.58
N SER A 9 -17.20 -4.09 -17.57
CA SER A 9 -17.45 -2.72 -18.05
C SER A 9 -18.44 -1.96 -17.15
N LEU A 10 -18.49 -0.63 -17.27
CA LEU A 10 -19.49 0.20 -16.59
C LEU A 10 -20.93 -0.21 -16.95
N GLU A 11 -21.17 -0.53 -18.22
CA GLU A 11 -22.47 -0.98 -18.72
C GLU A 11 -22.85 -2.36 -18.15
N GLU A 12 -21.89 -3.28 -18.07
CA GLU A 12 -22.07 -4.61 -17.50
C GLU A 12 -22.38 -4.58 -15.99
N LEU A 13 -21.86 -3.59 -15.25
CA LEU A 13 -22.22 -3.35 -13.83
C LEU A 13 -23.55 -2.61 -13.69
N ALA A 14 -23.86 -1.67 -14.59
CA ALA A 14 -25.11 -0.92 -14.59
C ALA A 14 -26.34 -1.82 -14.80
N LEU A 15 -26.21 -2.87 -15.62
CA LEU A 15 -27.23 -3.91 -15.81
C LEU A 15 -27.38 -4.88 -14.62
N ALA A 16 -26.62 -4.68 -13.54
CA ALA A 16 -26.65 -5.47 -12.32
C ALA A 16 -26.41 -6.99 -12.50
N HIS A 17 -25.74 -7.41 -13.57
CA HIS A 17 -25.47 -8.83 -13.83
C HIS A 17 -24.56 -9.44 -12.75
N GLU A 18 -25.03 -10.51 -12.11
CA GLU A 18 -24.32 -11.23 -11.03
C GLU A 18 -22.89 -11.64 -11.43
N GLN A 19 -22.71 -12.12 -12.67
CA GLN A 19 -21.39 -12.51 -13.21
C GLN A 19 -20.43 -11.32 -13.39
N SER A 20 -20.94 -10.10 -13.54
CA SER A 20 -20.12 -8.88 -13.63
C SER A 20 -19.68 -8.43 -12.25
N TRP A 21 -20.56 -8.50 -11.26
CA TRP A 21 -20.21 -8.25 -9.85
C TRP A 21 -19.24 -9.30 -9.31
N SER A 22 -19.43 -10.59 -9.62
CA SER A 22 -18.48 -11.66 -9.25
C SER A 22 -17.08 -11.39 -9.82
N ARG A 23 -16.97 -10.98 -11.10
CA ARG A 23 -15.67 -10.58 -11.71
C ARG A 23 -15.05 -9.37 -11.03
N LEU A 24 -15.84 -8.39 -10.60
CA LEU A 24 -15.35 -7.24 -9.82
C LEU A 24 -14.82 -7.67 -8.44
N TYR A 25 -15.51 -8.58 -7.75
CA TYR A 25 -15.07 -9.12 -6.45
C TYR A 25 -13.76 -9.91 -6.60
N ASP A 26 -13.67 -10.82 -7.56
CA ASP A 26 -12.44 -11.57 -7.87
C ASP A 26 -11.26 -10.65 -8.17
N PHE A 27 -11.52 -9.54 -8.87
CA PHE A 27 -10.52 -8.53 -9.19
C PHE A 27 -10.07 -7.70 -7.98
N LEU A 28 -11.01 -7.23 -7.15
CA LEU A 28 -10.70 -6.36 -6.02
C LEU A 28 -10.15 -7.11 -4.81
N ARG A 29 -10.57 -8.37 -4.60
CA ARG A 29 -10.24 -9.17 -3.41
C ARG A 29 -8.74 -9.18 -3.09
N PRO A 30 -7.80 -9.42 -4.03
CA PRO A 30 -6.37 -9.36 -3.72
C PRO A 30 -5.91 -7.99 -3.19
N SER A 31 -6.42 -6.88 -3.73
CA SER A 31 -6.10 -5.53 -3.26
C SER A 31 -6.73 -5.23 -1.90
N VAL A 32 -7.99 -5.63 -1.69
CA VAL A 32 -8.69 -5.45 -0.40
C VAL A 32 -8.00 -6.27 0.70
N THR A 33 -7.71 -7.54 0.45
CA THR A 33 -6.93 -8.39 1.36
C THR A 33 -5.60 -7.73 1.67
N PHE A 34 -4.85 -7.27 0.67
CA PHE A 34 -3.61 -6.53 0.91
C PHE A 34 -3.82 -5.31 1.81
N PHE A 35 -4.86 -4.49 1.60
CA PHE A 35 -5.12 -3.32 2.45
C PHE A 35 -5.48 -3.70 3.90
N VAL A 36 -6.33 -4.71 4.12
CA VAL A 36 -6.72 -5.16 5.47
C VAL A 36 -5.50 -5.65 6.24
N TYR A 37 -4.68 -6.53 5.65
CA TYR A 37 -3.46 -7.03 6.27
C TYR A 37 -2.35 -5.95 6.41
N MET A 38 -2.25 -4.99 5.47
CA MET A 38 -1.26 -3.90 5.52
C MET A 38 -1.55 -2.88 6.62
N TYR A 39 -2.82 -2.62 6.93
CA TYR A 39 -3.17 -1.68 8.00
C TYR A 39 -3.01 -2.26 9.42
N ALA A 40 -2.92 -3.58 9.55
CA ALA A 40 -2.50 -4.34 10.74
C ALA A 40 -3.14 -3.86 12.07
N VAL A 41 -4.42 -3.46 12.03
CA VAL A 41 -5.15 -3.01 13.22
C VAL A 41 -5.32 -4.21 14.17
N PRO A 42 -4.88 -4.13 15.44
CA PRO A 42 -4.93 -5.28 16.36
C PRO A 42 -6.33 -5.87 16.54
N ALA A 43 -7.35 -5.02 16.57
CA ALA A 43 -8.76 -5.42 16.67
C ALA A 43 -9.29 -6.21 15.45
N TRP A 44 -8.59 -6.18 14.31
CA TRP A 44 -8.98 -6.91 13.09
C TRP A 44 -8.43 -8.34 13.04
N HIS A 45 -7.57 -8.72 14.00
CA HIS A 45 -6.93 -10.03 13.96
C HIS A 45 -7.93 -11.17 14.21
N GLY A 46 -7.97 -12.15 13.31
CA GLY A 46 -8.97 -13.21 13.30
C GLY A 46 -10.30 -12.83 12.63
N GLN A 47 -10.45 -11.59 12.17
CA GLN A 47 -11.62 -11.07 11.45
C GLN A 47 -11.26 -10.59 10.03
N GLU A 48 -10.05 -10.88 9.55
CA GLU A 48 -9.50 -10.30 8.32
C GLU A 48 -10.34 -10.69 7.08
N ASN A 49 -10.93 -11.88 7.05
CA ASN A 49 -11.80 -12.32 5.95
C ASN A 49 -13.14 -11.57 5.95
N ASP A 50 -13.76 -11.37 7.12
CA ASP A 50 -15.05 -10.69 7.24
C ASP A 50 -14.89 -9.21 6.84
N LEU A 51 -13.80 -8.57 7.27
CA LEU A 51 -13.41 -7.22 6.85
C LEU A 51 -13.13 -7.11 5.35
N VAL A 52 -12.59 -8.16 4.73
CA VAL A 52 -12.42 -8.21 3.27
C VAL A 52 -13.78 -8.25 2.56
N GLU A 53 -14.74 -9.04 3.03
CA GLU A 53 -16.10 -9.04 2.46
C GLU A 53 -16.81 -7.70 2.68
N ASP A 54 -16.77 -7.13 3.89
CA ASP A 54 -17.38 -5.84 4.21
C ASP A 54 -16.86 -4.71 3.30
N VAL A 55 -15.55 -4.66 3.08
CA VAL A 55 -14.93 -3.66 2.19
C VAL A 55 -15.30 -3.91 0.73
N LEU A 56 -15.34 -5.17 0.26
CA LEU A 56 -15.78 -5.50 -1.09
C LEU A 56 -17.25 -5.09 -1.31
N GLN A 57 -18.12 -5.37 -0.33
CA GLN A 57 -19.54 -5.06 -0.37
C GLN A 57 -19.80 -3.54 -0.37
N GLU A 58 -19.21 -2.79 0.56
CA GLU A 58 -19.34 -1.32 0.59
C GLU A 58 -18.75 -0.69 -0.68
N THR A 59 -17.65 -1.23 -1.21
CA THR A 59 -17.07 -0.78 -2.48
C THR A 59 -18.05 -0.96 -3.63
N ALA A 60 -18.66 -2.14 -3.75
CA ALA A 60 -19.68 -2.42 -4.76
C ALA A 60 -20.90 -1.50 -4.63
N ILE A 61 -21.39 -1.26 -3.41
CA ILE A 61 -22.50 -0.33 -3.12
C ILE A 61 -22.16 1.10 -3.58
N ARG A 62 -20.95 1.59 -3.30
CA ARG A 62 -20.51 2.93 -3.70
C ARG A 62 -20.36 3.07 -5.22
N ILE A 63 -19.82 2.04 -5.89
CA ILE A 63 -19.74 2.00 -7.36
C ILE A 63 -21.14 2.04 -7.97
N TYR A 64 -22.05 1.19 -7.49
CA TYR A 64 -23.44 1.18 -7.97
C TYR A 64 -24.12 2.54 -7.80
N ARG A 65 -23.99 3.17 -6.62
CA ARG A 65 -24.50 4.53 -6.38
C ARG A 65 -23.92 5.56 -7.35
N GLN A 66 -22.61 5.53 -7.61
CA GLN A 66 -21.99 6.46 -8.56
C GLN A 66 -22.48 6.24 -9.99
N ILE A 67 -22.67 4.98 -10.42
CA ILE A 67 -23.24 4.66 -11.73
C ILE A 67 -24.66 5.24 -11.87
N GLN A 68 -25.51 5.07 -10.85
CA GLN A 68 -26.86 5.63 -10.83
C GLN A 68 -26.85 7.18 -10.87
N LEU A 69 -25.96 7.84 -10.12
CA LEU A 69 -25.83 9.30 -10.13
C LEU A 69 -25.31 9.85 -11.48
N ALA A 70 -24.37 9.14 -12.12
CA ALA A 70 -23.88 9.49 -13.45
C ALA A 70 -24.97 9.35 -14.53
N GLN A 71 -25.83 8.33 -14.42
CA GLN A 71 -27.00 8.18 -15.30
C GLN A 71 -28.07 9.26 -15.07
N ALA A 72 -28.19 9.77 -13.84
CA ALA A 72 -29.08 10.88 -13.49
C ALA A 72 -28.57 12.28 -13.92
N SER A 73 -27.41 12.35 -14.61
CA SER A 73 -26.75 13.58 -15.08
C SER A 73 -26.19 14.53 -14.01
N ASP A 74 -26.04 14.08 -12.76
CA ASP A 74 -25.71 14.94 -11.60
C ASP A 74 -24.29 14.69 -11.03
N ALA A 75 -23.46 13.92 -11.73
CA ALA A 75 -22.14 13.49 -11.24
C ALA A 75 -21.06 13.35 -12.33
N THR A 76 -19.80 13.51 -11.92
CA THR A 76 -18.61 13.36 -12.77
C THR A 76 -18.53 11.94 -13.37
N PRO A 77 -18.29 11.78 -14.69
CA PRO A 77 -18.18 10.48 -15.33
C PRO A 77 -16.96 9.68 -14.85
N ILE A 78 -17.13 8.38 -14.63
CA ILE A 78 -16.05 7.46 -14.25
C ILE A 78 -15.21 7.15 -15.49
N LEU A 79 -14.03 7.78 -15.63
CA LEU A 79 -13.13 7.57 -16.76
C LEU A 79 -12.36 6.23 -16.67
N HIS A 80 -11.98 5.83 -15.46
CA HIS A 80 -11.17 4.62 -15.21
C HIS A 80 -11.78 3.80 -14.07
N LEU A 81 -12.71 2.90 -14.43
CA LEU A 81 -13.46 2.09 -13.46
C LEU A 81 -12.54 1.26 -12.54
N GLU A 82 -11.51 0.61 -13.08
CA GLU A 82 -10.53 -0.14 -12.27
C GLU A 82 -9.91 0.72 -11.15
N SER A 83 -9.33 1.86 -11.51
CA SER A 83 -8.69 2.78 -10.58
C SER A 83 -9.69 3.35 -9.57
N PHE A 84 -10.90 3.71 -10.03
CA PHE A 84 -11.99 4.19 -9.19
C PHE A 84 -12.40 3.15 -8.13
N CYS A 85 -12.54 1.88 -8.51
CA CYS A 85 -12.87 0.80 -7.59
C CYS A 85 -11.78 0.59 -6.53
N LYS A 86 -10.50 0.56 -6.95
CA LYS A 86 -9.34 0.47 -6.04
C LYS A 86 -9.27 1.65 -5.06
N THR A 87 -9.54 2.87 -5.54
CA THR A 87 -9.57 4.09 -4.71
C THR A 87 -10.68 4.05 -3.67
N ILE A 88 -11.90 3.62 -4.04
CA ILE A 88 -13.00 3.45 -3.09
C ILE A 88 -12.63 2.45 -1.99
N ALA A 89 -12.19 1.25 -2.38
CA ALA A 89 -11.81 0.19 -1.45
C ALA A 89 -10.72 0.65 -0.46
N ARG A 90 -9.65 1.28 -0.99
CA ARG A 90 -8.55 1.80 -0.17
C ARG A 90 -9.04 2.89 0.80
N ASN A 91 -9.84 3.83 0.33
CA ASN A 91 -10.38 4.90 1.15
C ASN A 91 -11.29 4.37 2.26
N TYR A 92 -12.10 3.35 1.97
CA TYR A 92 -12.95 2.73 2.98
C TYR A 92 -12.14 1.96 4.04
N CYS A 93 -11.14 1.16 3.65
CA CYS A 93 -10.19 0.56 4.61
C CYS A 93 -9.50 1.61 5.49
N ARG A 94 -9.08 2.73 4.90
CA ARG A 94 -8.47 3.86 5.64
C ARG A 94 -9.46 4.48 6.64
N ASP A 95 -10.72 4.61 6.28
CA ASP A 95 -11.76 5.17 7.14
C ASP A 95 -12.20 4.20 8.26
N LEU A 96 -12.21 2.89 8.01
CA LEU A 96 -12.33 1.86 9.05
C LEU A 96 -11.17 1.97 10.04
N ARG A 97 -9.90 2.01 9.58
CA ARG A 97 -8.73 2.21 10.45
C ARG A 97 -8.83 3.50 11.28
N ARG A 98 -9.30 4.60 10.68
CA ARG A 98 -9.56 5.88 11.36
C ARG A 98 -10.71 5.80 12.36
N LYS A 99 -11.68 4.90 12.18
CA LYS A 99 -12.77 4.66 13.12
C LYS A 99 -12.25 3.91 14.34
N GLU A 100 -11.51 2.81 14.15
CA GLU A 100 -10.92 2.05 15.25
C GLU A 100 -9.96 2.91 16.10
N LYS A 101 -9.04 3.66 15.45
CA LYS A 101 -8.17 4.61 16.15
C LYS A 101 -8.89 5.70 16.95
N ARG A 102 -10.16 5.99 16.67
CA ARG A 102 -10.98 6.95 17.44
C ARG A 102 -11.70 6.30 18.63
N LEU A 103 -11.74 4.97 18.69
CA LEU A 103 -12.26 4.18 19.81
C LEU A 103 -11.15 3.80 20.81
N GLU A 104 -9.88 3.81 20.39
CA GLU A 104 -8.68 3.45 21.17
C GLU A 104 -8.20 4.53 22.17
N HIS A 105 -9.06 5.02 23.07
CA HIS A 105 -8.77 6.17 23.92
C HIS A 105 -9.10 5.92 25.40
N PHE A 106 -8.16 5.73 26.33
CA PHE A 106 -6.68 5.59 26.25
C PHE A 106 -6.20 4.81 27.51
N PRO A 107 -5.00 4.19 27.51
CA PRO A 107 -3.90 4.80 28.26
C PRO A 107 -2.51 4.68 27.61
N GLU A 108 -1.59 5.55 28.06
CA GLU A 108 -0.19 5.60 27.65
C GLU A 108 0.52 4.26 27.90
N GLY A 109 0.97 3.54 26.87
CA GLY A 109 1.70 2.29 27.14
C GLY A 109 1.99 1.27 26.04
N ASP A 110 1.65 1.46 24.75
CA ASP A 110 2.20 0.58 23.69
C ASP A 110 2.13 1.20 22.27
N TYR A 111 3.14 2.00 21.91
CA TYR A 111 3.20 2.66 20.59
C TYR A 111 3.69 1.70 19.49
N SER A 112 2.82 0.78 19.05
CA SER A 112 2.99 0.05 17.78
C SER A 112 2.52 0.90 16.59
N PHE A 113 3.27 1.95 16.31
CA PHE A 113 3.01 2.80 15.16
C PHE A 113 3.49 2.07 13.89
N GLU A 114 2.73 2.12 12.78
CA GLU A 114 3.13 1.49 11.51
C GLU A 114 3.02 2.46 10.34
N ILE A 115 4.13 2.51 9.58
CA ILE A 115 4.49 3.57 8.62
C ILE A 115 3.73 3.39 7.31
N TYR A 116 3.15 4.49 6.83
CA TYR A 116 2.61 4.60 5.47
C TYR A 116 3.74 4.49 4.44
N ILE A 117 3.61 3.57 3.48
CA ILE A 117 4.25 3.72 2.17
C ILE A 117 3.15 4.06 1.18
N LEU A 118 3.26 5.26 0.61
CA LEU A 118 2.26 5.89 -0.24
C LEU A 118 2.70 5.81 -1.69
N GLU A 119 1.84 5.23 -2.52
CA GLU A 119 1.66 5.69 -3.90
C GLU A 119 0.20 6.15 -4.03
N GLU A 120 0.02 7.43 -4.29
CA GLU A 120 -1.26 8.01 -4.68
C GLU A 120 -1.13 8.60 -6.09
N VAL A 121 -2.00 8.14 -7.00
CA VAL A 121 -2.41 8.95 -8.15
C VAL A 121 -3.26 10.09 -7.56
N LYS A 122 -2.82 11.33 -7.74
CA LYS A 122 -3.46 12.53 -7.16
C LYS A 122 -3.97 13.47 -8.24
N ASP A 123 -5.23 13.88 -8.09
CA ASP A 123 -5.83 15.01 -8.83
C ASP A 123 -5.69 16.36 -8.08
N ASP A 124 -5.16 16.38 -6.84
CA ASP A 124 -4.78 17.62 -6.13
C ASP A 124 -3.24 17.77 -6.03
N PRO A 125 -2.64 18.73 -6.76
CA PRO A 125 -1.19 18.97 -6.72
C PRO A 125 -0.71 19.61 -5.41
N VAL A 126 -1.57 20.30 -4.66
CA VAL A 126 -1.22 20.91 -3.37
C VAL A 126 -1.15 19.82 -2.29
N GLU A 127 -2.14 18.93 -2.24
CA GLU A 127 -2.11 17.77 -1.33
C GLU A 127 -0.98 16.79 -1.71
N ALA A 128 -0.60 16.71 -2.99
CA ALA A 128 0.60 15.99 -3.44
C ALA A 128 1.89 16.57 -2.87
N ILE A 129 2.06 17.90 -2.95
CA ILE A 129 3.24 18.59 -2.42
C ILE A 129 3.34 18.45 -0.90
N PHE A 130 2.23 18.61 -0.17
CA PHE A 130 2.25 18.45 1.29
C PHE A 130 2.61 17.01 1.70
N GLU A 131 1.99 15.99 1.11
CA GLU A 131 2.31 14.61 1.48
C GLU A 131 3.74 14.20 1.09
N ALA A 132 4.25 14.67 -0.07
CA ALA A 132 5.65 14.48 -0.43
C ALA A 132 6.62 15.20 0.54
N LEU A 133 6.22 16.36 1.07
CA LEU A 133 6.97 17.12 2.06
C LEU A 133 7.00 16.40 3.43
N PHE A 134 5.89 15.77 3.84
CA PHE A 134 5.83 14.96 5.08
C PHE A 134 6.50 13.59 4.93
N ALA A 135 6.43 12.96 3.76
CA ALA A 135 7.07 11.66 3.50
C ALA A 135 8.61 11.77 3.37
N ARG A 136 9.15 12.88 2.84
CA ARG A 136 10.59 13.04 2.61
C ARG A 136 11.46 12.85 3.86
N PRO A 137 11.17 13.46 5.03
CA PRO A 137 11.91 13.21 6.27
C PRO A 137 11.91 11.74 6.70
N VAL A 138 10.76 11.07 6.59
CA VAL A 138 10.59 9.64 6.93
C VAL A 138 11.41 8.75 5.99
N ILE A 139 11.38 9.01 4.69
CA ILE A 139 12.17 8.26 3.69
C ILE A 139 13.68 8.50 3.90
N PHE A 140 14.10 9.72 4.24
CA PHE A 140 15.51 10.04 4.48
C PHE A 140 16.06 9.43 5.78
N ALA A 141 15.31 9.49 6.88
CA ALA A 141 15.64 8.79 8.11
C ALA A 141 15.68 7.26 7.90
N SER A 142 14.75 6.71 7.14
CA SER A 142 14.75 5.28 6.76
C SER A 142 15.99 4.89 5.96
N ALA A 143 16.38 5.68 4.94
CA ALA A 143 17.61 5.44 4.18
C ALA A 143 18.87 5.45 5.06
N THR A 144 18.92 6.37 6.03
CA THR A 144 20.02 6.47 7.02
C THR A 144 20.13 5.21 7.88
N LEU A 145 19.00 4.66 8.34
CA LEU A 145 18.96 3.38 9.07
C LEU A 145 19.34 2.19 8.18
N ILE A 146 18.83 2.13 6.95
CA ILE A 146 19.19 1.05 6.00
C ILE A 146 20.70 1.00 5.77
N ALA A 147 21.39 2.14 5.77
CA ALA A 147 22.85 2.17 5.63
C ALA A 147 23.60 1.51 6.80
N SER A 148 23.09 1.61 8.04
CA SER A 148 23.71 1.04 9.25
C SER A 148 23.54 -0.49 9.37
N PHE A 149 22.64 -1.08 8.59
CA PHE A 149 22.25 -2.48 8.78
C PHE A 149 23.37 -3.48 8.48
N PRO A 150 23.37 -4.65 9.17
CA PRO A 150 24.23 -5.78 8.83
C PRO A 150 24.08 -6.15 7.35
N GLU A 151 25.21 -6.37 6.67
CA GLU A 151 25.28 -6.45 5.21
C GLU A 151 24.23 -7.37 4.58
N LYS A 152 24.01 -8.57 5.15
CA LYS A 152 23.02 -9.55 4.64
C LYS A 152 21.57 -9.08 4.77
N GLN A 153 21.24 -8.32 5.82
CA GLN A 153 19.91 -7.72 6.01
C GLN A 153 19.73 -6.53 5.07
N ARG A 154 20.75 -5.67 4.97
CA ARG A 154 20.78 -4.52 4.05
C ARG A 154 20.64 -4.97 2.59
N GLN A 155 21.41 -5.97 2.15
CA GLN A 155 21.33 -6.51 0.79
C GLN A 155 19.96 -7.11 0.49
N ALA A 156 19.41 -7.93 1.40
CA ALA A 156 18.09 -8.53 1.21
C ALA A 156 16.99 -7.44 1.07
N LEU A 157 17.02 -6.44 1.95
CA LEU A 157 16.09 -5.31 1.91
C LEU A 157 16.24 -4.45 0.65
N LEU A 158 17.47 -4.16 0.21
CA LEU A 158 17.71 -3.36 -1.01
C LEU A 158 17.31 -4.10 -2.29
N ILE A 159 17.41 -5.43 -2.32
CA ILE A 159 16.89 -6.26 -3.43
C ILE A 159 15.35 -6.18 -3.45
N ASP A 160 14.69 -6.37 -2.32
CA ASP A 160 13.23 -6.29 -2.20
C ASP A 160 12.70 -4.89 -2.56
N LEU A 161 13.37 -3.83 -2.09
CA LEU A 161 13.06 -2.44 -2.47
C LEU A 161 13.31 -2.18 -3.96
N ALA A 162 14.40 -2.68 -4.54
CA ALA A 162 14.69 -2.52 -5.97
C ALA A 162 13.74 -3.33 -6.88
N GLN A 163 13.09 -4.37 -6.37
CA GLN A 163 12.04 -5.10 -7.11
C GLN A 163 10.68 -4.38 -7.07
N LYS A 164 10.46 -3.50 -6.08
CA LYS A 164 9.20 -2.77 -5.86
C LYS A 164 9.24 -1.32 -6.30
N ASN A 165 10.42 -0.71 -6.35
CA ASN A 165 10.62 0.66 -6.78
C ASN A 165 10.49 0.77 -8.30
N ASP A 166 9.52 1.54 -8.81
CA ASP A 166 9.50 1.90 -10.22
C ASP A 166 10.69 2.82 -10.55
N PHE A 167 11.43 2.47 -11.60
CA PHE A 167 12.63 3.17 -12.01
C PHE A 167 12.34 3.99 -13.25
N ASP A 168 11.82 5.21 -13.05
CA ASP A 168 11.71 6.18 -14.13
C ASP A 168 13.12 6.52 -14.70
N ALA A 169 13.15 6.69 -16.02
CA ALA A 169 14.32 7.11 -16.77
C ALA A 169 14.57 8.61 -16.65
N LEU A 170 13.55 9.41 -16.35
CA LEU A 170 13.61 10.88 -16.36
C LEU A 170 13.85 11.48 -14.98
N MET A 171 13.26 10.96 -13.90
CA MET A 171 13.54 11.41 -12.53
C MET A 171 13.75 10.24 -11.54
N PRO A 172 14.70 10.35 -10.60
CA PRO A 172 14.85 9.35 -9.54
C PRO A 172 13.70 9.43 -8.54
N SER A 173 13.25 8.28 -8.03
CA SER A 173 12.22 8.26 -6.98
C SER A 173 12.71 8.94 -5.68
N PRO A 174 11.81 9.39 -4.78
CA PRO A 174 12.22 9.93 -3.48
C PRO A 174 13.05 8.94 -2.63
N LEU A 175 12.83 7.63 -2.83
CA LEU A 175 13.62 6.57 -2.20
C LEU A 175 15.02 6.46 -2.81
N GLU A 176 15.13 6.54 -4.14
CA GLU A 176 16.43 6.60 -4.84
C GLU A 176 17.23 7.84 -4.41
N GLU A 177 16.57 9.01 -4.34
CA GLU A 177 17.20 10.26 -3.89
C GLU A 177 17.75 10.10 -2.46
N ALA A 178 16.94 9.59 -1.53
CA ALA A 178 17.34 9.40 -0.14
C ALA A 178 18.47 8.38 0.02
N LEU A 179 18.41 7.24 -0.67
CA LEU A 179 19.45 6.21 -0.64
C LEU A 179 20.77 6.71 -1.27
N SER A 180 20.70 7.51 -2.34
CA SER A 180 21.90 8.07 -2.99
C SER A 180 22.71 8.96 -2.03
N ARG A 181 22.02 9.76 -1.20
CA ARG A 181 22.63 10.65 -0.19
C ARG A 181 23.36 9.90 0.93
N VAL A 182 23.06 8.62 1.15
CA VAL A 182 23.78 7.73 2.07
C VAL A 182 24.71 6.74 1.33
N ASN A 183 25.08 7.08 0.08
CA ASN A 183 25.96 6.31 -0.80
C ASN A 183 25.44 4.91 -1.21
N ILE A 184 24.11 4.73 -1.22
CA ILE A 184 23.46 3.50 -1.68
C ILE A 184 22.83 3.72 -3.06
N ASN A 185 23.35 3.06 -4.09
CA ASN A 185 22.73 3.00 -5.41
C ASN A 185 21.71 1.86 -5.46
N LEU A 186 20.41 2.17 -5.39
CA LEU A 186 19.33 1.17 -5.42
C LEU A 186 19.28 0.40 -6.75
N ARG A 187 19.58 1.05 -7.89
CA ARG A 187 19.59 0.41 -9.22
C ARG A 187 20.54 -0.79 -9.29
N ALA A 188 21.64 -0.76 -8.52
CA ALA A 188 22.62 -1.85 -8.45
C ALA A 188 22.12 -3.13 -7.74
N TYR A 189 20.85 -3.18 -7.31
CA TYR A 189 20.21 -4.33 -6.68
C TYR A 189 19.06 -4.92 -7.52
N ARG A 190 18.64 -4.26 -8.61
CA ARG A 190 17.52 -4.69 -9.47
C ARG A 190 17.69 -6.11 -10.01
N ASP A 191 18.87 -6.41 -10.54
CA ASP A 191 19.15 -7.68 -11.23
C ASP A 191 19.69 -8.78 -10.29
N LYS A 192 19.78 -8.49 -8.98
CA LYS A 192 20.30 -9.44 -7.96
C LYS A 192 19.17 -10.29 -7.41
N GLN A 193 18.66 -11.24 -8.20
CA GLN A 193 17.67 -12.21 -7.69
C GLN A 193 18.29 -13.26 -6.76
N PRO A 194 17.60 -13.66 -5.67
CA PRO A 194 17.96 -14.86 -4.92
C PRO A 194 17.70 -16.11 -5.77
N GLY A 195 18.65 -17.05 -5.75
CA GLY A 195 18.72 -18.21 -6.65
C GLY A 195 17.70 -19.32 -6.39
N GLU A 196 18.16 -20.48 -5.94
CA GLU A 196 17.32 -21.67 -5.79
C GLU A 196 16.22 -21.50 -4.71
N GLN A 197 15.25 -22.42 -4.67
CA GLN A 197 14.12 -22.35 -3.73
C GLN A 197 14.54 -22.21 -2.25
N ALA A 198 15.67 -22.83 -1.84
CA ALA A 198 16.22 -22.68 -0.50
C ALA A 198 16.75 -21.25 -0.23
N ASP A 199 17.39 -20.62 -1.23
CA ASP A 199 17.84 -19.23 -1.13
C ASP A 199 16.67 -18.25 -1.08
N LYS A 200 15.56 -18.54 -1.76
CA LYS A 200 14.34 -17.73 -1.69
C LYS A 200 13.72 -17.71 -0.29
N ALA A 201 13.57 -18.87 0.36
CA ALA A 201 13.05 -18.94 1.73
C ALA A 201 13.97 -18.19 2.72
N ARG A 202 15.30 -18.35 2.58
CA ARG A 202 16.30 -17.63 3.37
C ARG A 202 16.27 -16.12 3.13
N HIS A 203 16.10 -15.71 1.87
CA HIS A 203 15.98 -14.31 1.47
C HIS A 203 14.74 -13.66 2.07
N SER A 204 13.56 -14.28 1.94
CA SER A 204 12.32 -13.79 2.56
C SER A 204 12.44 -13.63 4.08
N SER A 205 13.10 -14.58 4.77
CA SER A 205 13.38 -14.44 6.21
C SER A 205 14.27 -13.23 6.53
N LEU A 206 15.34 -13.01 5.75
CA LEU A 206 16.21 -11.84 5.90
C LEU A 206 15.49 -10.52 5.61
N VAL A 207 14.60 -10.49 4.62
CA VAL A 207 13.74 -9.32 4.31
C VAL A 207 12.80 -9.01 5.48
N SER A 208 12.09 -10.00 6.01
CA SER A 208 11.19 -9.81 7.17
C SER A 208 11.95 -9.31 8.42
N ILE A 209 13.15 -9.85 8.67
CA ILE A 209 14.00 -9.38 9.78
C ILE A 209 14.47 -7.94 9.54
N ALA A 210 14.87 -7.59 8.32
CA ALA A 210 15.33 -6.24 7.97
C ALA A 210 14.21 -5.20 8.10
N TYR A 211 12.99 -5.47 7.62
CA TYR A 211 11.85 -4.57 7.82
C TYR A 211 11.47 -4.44 9.31
N LYS A 212 11.46 -5.54 10.07
CA LYS A 212 11.19 -5.48 11.52
C LYS A 212 12.24 -4.65 12.26
N ARG A 213 13.51 -4.75 11.86
CA ARG A 213 14.60 -3.90 12.39
C ARG A 213 14.38 -2.43 12.00
N LEU A 214 14.08 -2.14 10.74
CA LEU A 214 13.84 -0.78 10.25
C LEU A 214 12.72 -0.10 11.01
N ARG A 215 11.59 -0.77 11.16
CA ARG A 215 10.46 -0.29 11.96
C ARG A 215 10.91 0.03 13.39
N ASN A 216 11.58 -0.90 14.06
CA ASN A 216 11.97 -0.74 15.46
C ASN A 216 13.02 0.38 15.68
N GLU A 217 14.09 0.41 14.87
CA GLU A 217 15.14 1.44 14.98
C GLU A 217 14.59 2.82 14.57
N PHE A 218 13.66 2.88 13.60
CA PHE A 218 12.97 4.11 13.22
C PHE A 218 12.17 4.69 14.38
N PHE A 219 11.37 3.89 15.09
CA PHE A 219 10.60 4.43 16.22
C PHE A 219 11.46 4.81 17.42
N GLN A 220 12.61 4.15 17.64
CA GLN A 220 13.53 4.55 18.70
C GLN A 220 14.21 5.91 18.44
N GLN A 221 14.43 6.28 17.17
CA GLN A 221 15.23 7.47 16.82
C GLN A 221 14.40 8.62 16.22
N TYR A 222 13.27 8.30 15.58
CA TYR A 222 12.53 9.21 14.69
C TYR A 222 11.00 9.20 14.92
N ALA A 223 10.50 8.72 16.06
CA ALA A 223 9.07 8.73 16.39
C ALA A 223 8.42 10.12 16.22
N HIS A 224 9.16 11.18 16.50
CA HIS A 224 8.74 12.58 16.36
C HIS A 224 8.52 13.03 14.89
N LEU A 225 8.93 12.25 13.89
CA LEU A 225 8.67 12.54 12.47
C LEU A 225 7.33 11.96 11.98
N VAL A 226 6.57 11.26 12.84
CA VAL A 226 5.31 10.59 12.48
C VAL A 226 4.17 10.88 13.47
N ALA A 227 4.41 11.75 14.45
CA ALA A 227 3.43 12.22 15.44
C ALA A 227 2.74 13.51 14.96
#